data_AF-A0A966UP58-F1
#
_entry.id   AF-A0A966UP58-F1
#
_cell.length_a   1.000
_cell.length_b   1.000
_cell.length_c   1.000
_cell.angle_alpha   90.00
_cell.angle_beta   90.00
_cell.angle_gamma   90.00
#
_symmetry.space_group_name_H-M   'P 1'
#
loop_
_entity.id
_entity.type
_entity.pdbx_description
1 polymer ?
#
loop_
_entity_poly.entity_id
_entity_poly.type
_entity_poly.pdbx_seq_one_letter_code
_entity_poly.pdbx_strand_id
1 'polypeptide(L)'
;MTDYKKYSLGQIEGFLYDAMSTDATPQEIYDVIKGVVQDNYYTYKVQTAKAKELLALLNGNGTPTLEEVLQEKEYYEPTQKTCNKDDISPECKDAWNDFWEEHQQYTDEELDAMCDAAEKTDKVKKWILPVEADDLNGEYFIIFPDDLLEAARLKEGDQVYWIDQGDGSFKLIKTENINGTI
;
A
#
# COMPACT_ATOMS: atom_id res chain seq x y z
N MET A 1 -4.82 -9.66 -23.91
CA MET A 1 -4.06 -10.12 -22.74
C MET A 1 -4.35 -9.10 -21.65
N THR A 2 -5.17 -9.44 -20.68
CA THR A 2 -5.43 -8.55 -19.54
C THR A 2 -4.10 -8.25 -18.87
N ASP A 3 -3.80 -6.98 -18.67
CA ASP A 3 -2.59 -6.54 -17.99
C ASP A 3 -2.69 -6.95 -16.51
N TYR A 4 -2.28 -8.19 -16.22
CA TYR A 4 -2.32 -8.80 -14.89
C TYR A 4 -1.53 -7.97 -13.87
N LYS A 5 -0.48 -7.26 -14.33
CA LYS A 5 0.29 -6.32 -13.52
C LYS A 5 -0.60 -5.16 -13.08
N LYS A 6 -1.29 -4.50 -14.02
CA LYS A 6 -2.22 -3.41 -13.72
C LYS A 6 -3.33 -3.83 -12.75
N TYR A 7 -3.91 -5.01 -12.95
CA TYR A 7 -4.91 -5.54 -12.02
C TYR A 7 -4.34 -5.74 -10.61
N SER A 8 -3.18 -6.41 -10.50
CA SER A 8 -2.56 -6.71 -9.21
C SER A 8 -2.16 -5.46 -8.44
N LEU A 9 -1.61 -4.45 -9.13
CA LEU A 9 -1.27 -3.16 -8.52
C LEU A 9 -2.52 -2.42 -8.02
N GLY A 10 -3.62 -2.42 -8.80
CA GLY A 10 -4.88 -1.82 -8.36
C GLY A 10 -5.50 -2.52 -7.14
N GLN A 11 -5.28 -3.84 -6.98
CA GLN A 11 -5.70 -4.55 -5.76
C GLN A 11 -4.87 -4.13 -4.54
N ILE A 12 -3.56 -3.95 -4.71
CA ILE A 12 -2.67 -3.47 -3.62
C ILE A 12 -3.05 -2.04 -3.22
N GLU A 13 -3.27 -1.17 -4.20
CA GLU A 13 -3.70 0.21 -3.98
C GLU A 13 -5.02 0.26 -3.19
N GLY A 14 -6.05 -0.50 -3.61
CA GLY A 14 -7.31 -0.61 -2.88
C GLY A 14 -7.13 -1.13 -1.45
N PHE A 15 -6.33 -2.18 -1.27
CA PHE A 15 -6.03 -2.73 0.06
C PHE A 15 -5.33 -1.71 0.97
N LEU A 16 -4.40 -0.90 0.42
CA LEU A 16 -3.72 0.14 1.19
C LEU A 16 -4.67 1.26 1.58
N TYR A 17 -5.57 1.69 0.68
CA TYR A 17 -6.63 2.64 1.04
C TYR A 17 -7.51 2.11 2.17
N ASP A 18 -7.95 0.85 2.08
CA ASP A 18 -8.74 0.21 3.11
C ASP A 18 -7.96 0.16 4.44
N ALA A 19 -6.71 -0.30 4.43
CA ALA A 19 -5.87 -0.38 5.63
C ALA A 19 -5.68 0.99 6.29
N MET A 20 -5.37 2.03 5.52
CA MET A 20 -5.17 3.39 6.03
C MET A 20 -6.47 4.07 6.47
N SER A 21 -7.63 3.62 5.96
CA SER A 21 -8.94 4.10 6.42
C SER A 21 -9.37 3.50 7.76
N THR A 22 -8.62 2.52 8.27
CA THR A 22 -8.77 1.96 9.62
C THR A 22 -7.72 2.53 10.57
N ASP A 23 -7.73 2.11 11.84
CA ASP A 23 -6.74 2.51 12.85
C ASP A 23 -5.38 1.76 12.71
N ALA A 24 -5.10 1.16 11.55
CA ALA A 24 -3.88 0.41 11.32
C ALA A 24 -2.64 1.32 11.37
N THR A 25 -1.66 0.94 12.19
CA THR A 25 -0.40 1.66 12.28
C THR A 25 0.51 1.36 11.08
N PRO A 26 1.42 2.27 10.72
CA PRO A 26 2.42 2.00 9.67
C PRO A 26 3.25 0.73 9.92
N GLN A 27 3.48 0.39 11.19
CA GLN A 27 4.23 -0.80 11.58
C GLN A 27 3.43 -2.08 11.31
N GLU A 28 2.12 -2.10 11.57
CA GLU A 28 1.26 -3.24 11.25
C GLU A 28 1.17 -3.48 9.74
N ILE A 29 1.03 -2.42 8.95
CA ILE A 29 1.03 -2.51 7.47
C ILE A 29 2.37 -3.09 6.98
N TYR A 30 3.50 -2.59 7.51
CA TYR A 30 4.82 -3.10 7.20
C TYR A 30 4.98 -4.59 7.56
N ASP A 31 4.52 -5.00 8.74
CA ASP A 31 4.65 -6.37 9.22
C ASP A 31 3.82 -7.35 8.38
N VAL A 32 2.64 -6.94 7.89
CA VAL A 32 1.84 -7.71 6.94
C VAL A 32 2.59 -7.91 5.62
N ILE A 33 3.12 -6.84 5.02
CA ILE A 33 3.89 -6.92 3.77
C ILE A 33 5.09 -7.86 3.94
N LYS A 34 5.83 -7.69 5.03
CA LYS A 34 6.98 -8.53 5.36
C LYS A 34 6.57 -9.99 5.54
N GLY A 35 5.46 -10.26 6.23
CA GLY A 35 4.94 -11.61 6.43
C GLY A 35 4.60 -12.30 5.11
N VAL A 36 3.89 -11.62 4.21
CA VAL A 36 3.56 -12.15 2.87
C VAL A 36 4.82 -12.50 2.07
N VAL A 37 5.83 -11.62 2.08
CA VAL A 37 7.12 -11.87 1.41
C VAL A 37 7.84 -13.06 2.04
N GLN A 38 7.88 -13.14 3.37
CA GLN A 38 8.51 -14.26 4.08
C GLN A 38 7.83 -15.60 3.79
N ASP A 39 6.51 -15.65 3.82
CA ASP A 39 5.73 -16.87 3.55
C ASP A 39 5.97 -17.37 2.12
N ASN A 40 6.00 -16.44 1.16
CA ASN A 40 6.30 -16.74 -0.24
C ASN A 40 7.72 -17.30 -0.38
N TYR A 41 8.71 -16.65 0.23
CA TYR A 41 10.10 -17.11 0.27
C TYR A 41 10.23 -18.52 0.84
N TYR A 42 9.64 -18.79 2.02
CA TYR A 42 9.74 -20.11 2.64
C TYR A 42 9.02 -21.20 1.85
N THR A 43 7.89 -20.86 1.22
CA THR A 43 7.18 -21.78 0.31
C THR A 43 8.11 -22.23 -0.81
N TYR A 44 8.72 -21.28 -1.53
CA TYR A 44 9.64 -21.62 -2.62
C TYR A 44 10.91 -22.31 -2.14
N LYS A 45 11.45 -21.93 -0.98
CA LYS A 45 12.60 -22.62 -0.37
C LYS A 45 12.32 -24.10 -0.14
N VAL A 46 11.14 -24.43 0.38
CA VAL A 46 10.72 -25.83 0.57
C VAL A 46 10.57 -26.55 -0.77
N GLN A 47 9.98 -25.92 -1.79
CA GLN A 47 9.84 -26.53 -3.11
C GLN A 47 11.20 -26.79 -3.76
N THR A 48 12.12 -25.83 -3.67
CA THR A 48 13.49 -25.96 -4.13
C THR A 48 14.20 -27.11 -3.42
N ALA A 49 14.05 -27.26 -2.09
CA ALA A 49 14.62 -28.38 -1.35
C ALA A 49 14.07 -29.74 -1.84
N LYS A 50 12.77 -29.86 -2.09
CA LYS A 50 12.15 -31.07 -2.64
C LYS A 50 12.66 -31.38 -4.05
N ALA A 51 12.82 -30.36 -4.90
CA ALA A 51 13.36 -30.53 -6.24
C ALA A 51 14.82 -31.02 -6.22
N LYS A 52 15.64 -30.48 -5.30
CA LYS A 52 17.01 -30.96 -5.07
C LYS A 52 17.04 -32.41 -4.62
N GLU A 53 16.19 -32.80 -3.68
CA GLU A 53 16.08 -34.19 -3.23
C GLU A 53 15.71 -35.13 -4.38
N LEU A 54 14.69 -34.76 -5.17
CA LEU A 54 14.29 -35.54 -6.35
C LEU A 54 15.44 -35.65 -7.36
N LEU A 55 16.17 -34.56 -7.61
CA LEU A 55 17.31 -34.57 -8.51
C LEU A 55 18.42 -35.52 -8.01
N ALA A 56 18.71 -35.53 -6.71
CA ALA A 56 19.67 -36.46 -6.10
C ALA A 56 19.22 -37.94 -6.24
N LEU A 57 17.92 -38.21 -6.05
CA LEU A 57 17.34 -39.55 -6.26
C LEU A 57 17.49 -39.98 -7.73
N LEU A 58 17.18 -39.09 -8.67
CA LEU A 58 17.29 -39.34 -10.12
C LEU A 58 18.74 -39.57 -10.57
N ASN A 59 19.70 -38.89 -9.92
CA ASN A 59 21.14 -39.06 -10.16
C ASN A 59 21.73 -40.30 -9.46
N GLY A 60 20.91 -41.24 -9.00
CA GLY A 60 21.35 -42.50 -8.43
C GLY A 60 21.87 -42.39 -7.00
N ASN A 61 21.36 -41.43 -6.22
CA ASN A 61 21.79 -41.17 -4.84
C ASN A 61 23.25 -40.74 -4.71
N GLY A 62 23.85 -40.22 -5.78
CA GLY A 62 25.14 -39.54 -5.69
C GLY A 62 25.03 -38.37 -4.73
N THR A 63 25.82 -38.37 -3.67
CA THR A 63 25.99 -37.17 -2.84
C THR A 63 26.46 -36.03 -3.75
N PRO A 64 25.80 -34.86 -3.73
CA PRO A 64 26.30 -33.68 -4.41
C PRO A 64 27.76 -33.48 -4.03
N THR A 65 28.62 -33.30 -5.02
CA THR A 65 30.03 -33.02 -4.78
C THR A 65 30.17 -31.73 -3.98
N LEU A 66 31.22 -31.62 -3.18
CA LEU A 66 31.50 -30.38 -2.42
C LEU A 66 31.49 -29.15 -3.34
N GLU A 67 31.90 -29.31 -4.59
CA GLU A 67 31.92 -28.27 -5.62
C GLU A 67 30.52 -27.86 -6.07
N GLU A 68 29.59 -28.80 -6.27
CA GLU A 68 28.18 -28.50 -6.57
C GLU A 68 27.49 -27.79 -5.39
N VAL A 69 27.78 -28.20 -4.15
CA VAL A 69 27.23 -27.55 -2.93
C VAL A 69 27.79 -26.13 -2.77
N LEU A 70 29.07 -25.91 -3.09
CA LEU A 70 29.72 -24.61 -3.02
C LEU A 70 29.23 -23.66 -4.12
N GLN A 71 29.12 -24.15 -5.37
CA GLN A 71 28.53 -23.38 -6.48
C GLN A 71 27.08 -23.02 -6.19
N GLU A 72 26.31 -23.93 -5.60
CA GLU A 72 24.92 -23.68 -5.25
C GLU A 72 24.79 -22.63 -4.13
N LYS A 73 25.67 -22.66 -3.11
CA LYS A 73 25.75 -21.60 -2.11
C LYS A 73 26.13 -20.25 -2.71
N GLU A 74 27.13 -20.22 -3.58
CA GLU A 74 27.61 -18.99 -4.21
C GLU A 74 26.58 -18.40 -5.19
N TYR A 75 25.78 -19.26 -5.85
CA TYR A 75 24.75 -18.87 -6.82
C TYR A 75 23.43 -18.42 -6.16
N TYR A 76 22.94 -19.10 -5.13
CA TYR A 76 21.66 -18.78 -4.48
C TYR A 76 21.79 -17.86 -3.25
N GLU A 77 22.97 -17.81 -2.63
CA GLU A 77 23.27 -16.94 -1.49
C GLU A 77 24.51 -16.07 -1.83
N PRO A 78 24.42 -15.16 -2.83
CA PRO A 78 25.44 -14.13 -2.97
C PRO A 78 25.49 -13.41 -1.63
N THR A 79 26.68 -13.30 -1.03
CA THR A 79 26.93 -12.80 0.34
C THR A 79 25.87 -11.80 0.77
N GLN A 80 24.86 -12.26 1.51
CA GLN A 80 23.72 -11.45 1.90
C GLN A 80 24.25 -10.27 2.71
N LYS A 81 24.39 -9.11 2.08
CA LYS A 81 24.62 -7.86 2.79
C LYS A 81 23.38 -7.62 3.65
N THR A 82 23.55 -7.66 4.97
CA THR A 82 22.45 -7.47 5.92
C THR A 82 22.12 -5.99 6.00
N CYS A 83 21.38 -5.49 5.01
CA CYS A 83 20.82 -4.14 5.04
C CYS A 83 19.48 -4.20 5.75
N ASN A 84 19.34 -3.46 6.86
CA ASN A 84 18.05 -3.29 7.53
C ASN A 84 17.39 -1.98 7.06
N LYS A 85 16.11 -1.77 7.40
CA LYS A 85 15.36 -0.57 7.00
C LYS A 85 15.92 0.74 7.59
N ASP A 86 16.74 0.65 8.65
CA ASP A 86 17.31 1.77 9.38
C ASP A 86 18.76 2.07 8.95
N ASP A 87 19.31 1.31 8.00
CA ASP A 87 20.69 1.45 7.52
C ASP A 87 20.74 2.40 6.31
N ILE A 88 21.10 3.65 6.59
CA ILE A 88 21.23 4.73 5.60
C ILE A 88 22.66 4.80 5.02
N SER A 89 23.49 3.77 5.24
CA SER A 89 24.79 3.72 4.57
C SER A 89 24.60 3.72 3.05
N PRO A 90 25.49 4.39 2.29
CA PRO A 90 25.40 4.41 0.83
C PRO A 90 25.27 3.02 0.23
N GLU A 91 26.01 2.04 0.76
CA GLU A 91 25.98 0.65 0.30
C GLU A 91 24.63 -0.06 0.50
N CYS A 92 23.87 0.26 1.55
CA CYS A 92 22.56 -0.33 1.80
C CYS A 92 21.42 0.42 1.15
N LYS A 93 21.57 1.73 0.92
CA LYS A 93 20.66 2.51 0.09
C LYS A 93 20.67 2.02 -1.35
N ASP A 94 21.86 1.75 -1.89
CA ASP A 94 22.05 1.23 -3.24
C ASP A 94 21.45 -0.19 -3.36
N ALA A 95 21.61 -1.06 -2.35
CA ALA A 95 21.02 -2.40 -2.37
C ALA A 95 19.48 -2.42 -2.46
N TRP A 96 18.81 -1.44 -1.84
CA TRP A 96 17.35 -1.28 -1.98
C TRP A 96 16.97 -0.78 -3.37
N ASN A 97 17.72 0.18 -3.91
CA ASN A 97 17.48 0.68 -5.27
C ASN A 97 17.75 -0.40 -6.31
N ASP A 98 18.87 -1.11 -6.24
CA ASP A 98 19.26 -2.20 -7.15
C ASP A 98 18.20 -3.31 -7.23
N PHE A 99 17.59 -3.68 -6.09
CA PHE A 99 16.51 -4.66 -6.03
C PHE A 99 15.29 -4.23 -6.86
N TRP A 100 14.97 -2.93 -6.89
CA TRP A 100 13.86 -2.39 -7.67
C TRP A 100 14.26 -1.96 -9.10
N GLU A 101 15.53 -1.59 -9.31
CA GLU A 101 16.07 -1.07 -10.58
C GLU A 101 16.25 -2.15 -11.64
N GLU A 102 16.49 -3.40 -11.26
CA GLU A 102 16.58 -4.50 -12.23
C GLU A 102 15.25 -4.73 -13.01
N HIS A 103 14.15 -4.07 -12.58
CA HIS A 103 12.81 -4.17 -13.18
C HIS A 103 12.22 -2.82 -13.64
N GLN A 104 13.00 -1.74 -13.68
CA GLN A 104 12.53 -0.44 -14.17
C GLN A 104 12.27 -0.52 -15.69
N GLN A 105 11.03 -0.82 -16.05
CA GLN A 105 10.48 -0.69 -17.41
C GLN A 105 9.86 0.69 -17.66
N TYR A 106 10.04 1.64 -16.74
CA TYR A 106 9.41 2.94 -16.83
C TYR A 106 10.45 4.01 -17.13
N THR A 107 10.10 4.93 -18.03
CA THR A 107 10.97 6.10 -18.28
C THR A 107 10.78 7.12 -17.17
N ASP A 108 11.78 7.99 -16.99
CA ASP A 108 11.71 9.09 -16.02
C ASP A 108 10.44 9.95 -16.24
N GLU A 109 9.97 10.06 -17.48
CA GLU A 109 8.74 10.78 -17.80
C GLU A 109 7.47 10.07 -17.32
N GLU A 110 7.44 8.73 -17.30
CA GLU A 110 6.31 7.96 -16.76
C GLU A 110 6.28 8.03 -15.23
N LEU A 111 7.46 8.04 -14.59
CA LEU A 111 7.58 8.19 -13.15
C LEU A 111 7.16 9.59 -12.70
N ASP A 112 7.63 10.64 -13.39
CA ASP A 112 7.21 12.01 -13.16
C ASP A 112 5.71 12.19 -13.41
N ALA A 113 5.15 11.56 -14.44
CA ALA A 113 3.71 11.60 -14.69
C ALA A 113 2.88 10.90 -13.60
N MET A 114 3.40 9.83 -12.98
CA MET A 114 2.76 9.16 -11.85
C MET A 114 2.85 9.99 -10.57
N CYS A 115 3.99 10.62 -10.29
CA CYS A 115 4.17 11.57 -9.19
C CYS A 115 3.24 12.79 -9.34
N ASP A 116 3.19 13.39 -10.54
CA ASP A 116 2.26 14.48 -10.88
C ASP A 116 0.79 14.07 -10.77
N ALA A 117 0.47 12.81 -11.08
CA ALA A 117 -0.88 12.28 -10.93
C ALA A 117 -1.23 12.08 -9.44
N ALA A 118 -0.30 11.59 -8.63
CA ALA A 118 -0.45 11.45 -7.19
C ALA A 118 -0.68 12.80 -6.50
N GLU A 119 0.10 13.84 -6.86
CA GLU A 119 -0.11 15.21 -6.37
C GLU A 119 -1.47 15.80 -6.81
N LYS A 120 -1.97 15.43 -8.00
CA LYS A 120 -3.30 15.87 -8.47
C LYS A 120 -4.46 15.12 -7.79
N THR A 121 -4.22 13.92 -7.27
CA THR A 121 -5.21 13.13 -6.51
C THR A 121 -5.28 13.51 -5.03
N ASP A 122 -4.33 14.31 -4.53
CA ASP A 122 -4.24 14.76 -3.12
C ASP A 122 -5.26 15.85 -2.73
N LYS A 123 -6.33 15.99 -3.53
CA LYS A 123 -7.52 16.72 -3.12
C LYS A 123 -8.60 15.69 -2.85
N VAL A 124 -8.77 15.32 -1.59
CA VAL A 124 -9.88 14.46 -1.14
C VAL A 124 -11.21 15.10 -1.58
N LYS A 125 -11.80 14.57 -2.66
CA LYS A 125 -13.07 15.07 -3.24
C LYS A 125 -14.30 14.39 -2.64
N LYS A 126 -14.12 13.25 -1.95
CA LYS A 126 -15.19 12.45 -1.36
C LYS A 126 -14.73 11.93 0.00
N TRP A 127 -15.58 12.10 1.00
CA TRP A 127 -15.33 11.67 2.37
C TRP A 127 -16.37 10.61 2.76
N ILE A 128 -15.95 9.58 3.49
CA ILE A 128 -16.82 8.58 4.09
C ILE A 128 -16.70 8.81 5.61
N LEU A 129 -17.82 9.11 6.26
CA LEU A 129 -17.85 9.40 7.69
C LEU A 129 -18.72 8.36 8.41
N PRO A 130 -18.27 7.81 9.56
CA PRO A 130 -19.09 6.93 10.36
C PRO A 130 -20.27 7.70 10.97
N VAL A 131 -21.43 7.07 11.00
CA VAL A 131 -22.63 7.59 11.68
C VAL A 131 -22.67 7.01 13.08
N GLU A 132 -22.61 7.87 14.08
CA GLU A 132 -22.71 7.50 15.49
C GLU A 132 -24.14 7.72 15.98
N ALA A 133 -24.57 6.91 16.94
CA ALA A 133 -25.85 7.06 17.60
C ALA A 133 -25.62 7.49 19.05
N ASP A 134 -26.33 8.54 19.49
CA ASP A 134 -26.32 8.91 20.91
C ASP A 134 -27.14 7.88 21.70
N ASP A 135 -26.46 7.09 22.53
CA ASP A 135 -27.05 6.02 23.35
C ASP A 135 -28.16 6.51 24.30
N LEU A 136 -28.21 7.82 24.58
CA LEU A 136 -29.19 8.43 25.49
C LEU A 136 -30.46 8.89 24.77
N ASN A 137 -30.34 9.38 23.53
CA ASN A 137 -31.42 10.08 22.82
C ASN A 137 -31.85 9.37 21.51
N GLY A 138 -31.09 8.39 21.03
CA GLY A 138 -31.35 7.68 19.78
C GLY A 138 -31.18 8.53 18.52
N GLU A 139 -30.54 9.70 18.65
CA GLU A 139 -30.24 10.58 17.53
C GLU A 139 -28.95 10.14 16.85
N TYR A 140 -28.93 10.19 15.52
CA TYR A 140 -27.74 9.88 14.73
C TYR A 140 -27.00 11.16 14.37
N PHE A 141 -25.70 11.19 14.61
CA PHE A 141 -24.84 12.31 14.26
C PHE A 141 -23.56 11.83 13.56
N ILE A 142 -22.88 12.76 12.89
CA ILE A 142 -21.57 12.53 12.29
C ILE A 142 -20.59 13.58 12.80
N ILE A 143 -19.34 13.20 12.96
CA ILE A 143 -18.26 14.10 13.38
C ILE A 143 -17.47 14.49 12.13
N PHE A 144 -17.25 15.80 11.93
CA PHE A 144 -16.41 16.30 10.84
C PHE A 144 -14.95 16.39 11.28
N PRO A 145 -14.02 15.68 10.64
CA PRO A 145 -12.58 15.82 10.92
C PRO A 145 -12.07 17.22 10.56
N ASP A 146 -11.01 17.67 11.23
CA ASP A 146 -10.39 18.99 10.99
C ASP A 146 -9.96 19.18 9.53
N ASP A 147 -9.38 18.13 8.92
CA ASP A 147 -8.94 18.16 7.52
C ASP A 147 -10.11 18.37 6.54
N LEU A 148 -11.28 17.80 6.84
CA LEU A 148 -12.49 17.98 6.05
C LEU A 148 -13.00 19.42 6.19
N LEU A 149 -13.01 19.95 7.42
CA LEU A 149 -13.40 21.33 7.69
C LEU A 149 -12.48 22.32 6.98
N GLU A 150 -11.17 22.09 6.99
CA GLU A 150 -10.20 22.90 6.27
C GLU A 150 -10.40 22.83 4.76
N ALA A 151 -10.54 21.61 4.20
CA ALA A 151 -10.76 21.38 2.78
C ALA A 151 -12.08 22.02 2.29
N ALA A 152 -13.14 21.96 3.09
CA ALA A 152 -14.45 22.54 2.78
C ALA A 152 -14.58 24.03 3.18
N ARG A 153 -13.55 24.60 3.84
CA ARG A 153 -13.58 25.94 4.44
C ARG A 153 -14.78 26.16 5.37
N LEU A 154 -15.11 25.14 6.14
CA LEU A 154 -16.15 25.16 7.16
C LEU A 154 -15.53 25.42 8.53
N LYS A 155 -16.24 26.15 9.38
CA LYS A 155 -15.87 26.41 10.78
C LYS A 155 -17.07 26.13 11.67
N GLU A 156 -16.81 25.86 12.95
CA GLU A 156 -17.86 25.73 13.95
C GLU A 156 -18.77 26.97 13.94
N GLY A 157 -20.08 26.73 13.77
CA GLY A 157 -21.09 27.79 13.65
C GLY A 157 -21.49 28.16 12.22
N ASP A 158 -20.83 27.62 11.18
CA ASP A 158 -21.29 27.78 9.80
C ASP A 158 -22.61 27.01 9.56
N GLN A 159 -23.53 27.62 8.80
CA GLN A 159 -24.76 26.92 8.37
C GLN A 159 -24.51 26.17 7.06
N VAL A 160 -25.00 24.93 7.01
CA VAL A 160 -24.90 24.05 5.84
C VAL A 160 -26.27 23.50 5.47
N TYR A 161 -26.53 23.38 4.17
CA TYR A 161 -27.69 22.68 3.63
C TYR A 161 -27.31 21.24 3.27
N TRP A 162 -28.16 20.31 3.73
CA TRP A 162 -28.06 18.88 3.42
C TRP A 162 -29.01 18.55 2.28
N ILE A 163 -28.48 17.93 1.23
CA ILE A 163 -29.26 17.46 0.08
C ILE A 163 -29.08 15.95 -0.02
N ASP A 164 -30.12 15.19 0.26
CA ASP A 164 -30.17 13.74 0.03
C ASP A 164 -30.21 13.46 -1.49
N GLN A 165 -29.31 12.60 -1.97
CA GLN A 165 -29.21 12.24 -3.38
C GLN A 165 -30.01 10.98 -3.74
N GLY A 166 -30.61 10.29 -2.75
CA GLY A 166 -31.46 9.11 -2.95
C GLY A 166 -30.72 7.81 -3.24
N ASP A 167 -29.39 7.83 -3.19
CA ASP A 167 -28.49 6.67 -3.36
C ASP A 167 -27.72 6.33 -2.06
N GLY A 168 -28.13 6.92 -0.93
CA GLY A 168 -27.45 6.81 0.35
C GLY A 168 -26.31 7.81 0.53
N SER A 169 -26.10 8.75 -0.41
CA SER A 169 -25.15 9.85 -0.27
C SER A 169 -25.82 11.21 -0.03
N PHE A 170 -25.10 12.11 0.65
CA PHE A 170 -25.55 13.46 0.95
C PHE A 170 -24.59 14.50 0.36
N LYS A 171 -25.15 15.52 -0.26
CA LYS A 171 -24.40 16.70 -0.72
C LYS A 171 -24.58 17.84 0.27
N LEU A 172 -23.47 18.31 0.83
CA LEU A 172 -23.42 19.49 1.70
C LEU A 172 -23.09 20.75 0.88
N ILE A 173 -23.85 21.82 1.11
CA ILE A 173 -23.58 23.15 0.53
C ILE A 173 -23.51 24.17 1.66
N LYS A 174 -22.40 24.91 1.75
CA LYS A 174 -22.25 26.02 2.69
C LYS A 174 -23.22 27.14 2.32
N THR A 175 -23.99 27.61 3.30
CA THR A 175 -24.87 28.74 3.11
C THR A 175 -24.06 30.02 3.20
N GLU A 176 -23.71 30.63 2.07
CA GLU A 176 -23.23 32.01 2.10
C GLU A 176 -24.40 32.91 2.48
N ASN A 177 -24.32 33.55 3.65
CA ASN A 177 -25.22 34.66 3.97
C ASN A 177 -24.98 35.76 2.94
N ILE A 178 -25.83 35.84 1.92
CA ILE A 178 -25.86 36.95 0.96
C ILE A 178 -26.46 38.16 1.68
N ASN A 179 -25.71 38.73 2.63
CA ASN A 179 -26.00 40.03 3.20
C ASN A 179 -25.35 41.08 2.30
N GLY A 180 -26.06 41.45 1.22
CA GLY A 180 -25.61 42.45 0.26
C GLY A 180 -26.69 42.86 -0.75
N THR A 181 -27.74 43.48 -0.24
CA THR A 181 -28.50 44.63 -0.81
C THR A 181 -28.69 44.71 -2.33
N ILE A 182 -29.96 44.62 -2.77
CA ILE A 182 -30.47 45.29 -3.99
C ILE A 182 -30.67 46.77 -3.67
#